data_AF-A0A7Y5DZR4-F1
#
_entry.id   AF-A0A7Y5DZR4-F1
#
_cell.length_a   1.000
_cell.length_b   1.000
_cell.length_c   1.000
_cell.angle_alpha   90.00
_cell.angle_beta   90.00
_cell.angle_gamma   90.00
#
_symmetry.space_group_name_H-M   'P 1'
#
loop_
_entity.id
_entity.type
_entity.pdbx_description
1 polymer ?
#
loop_
_entity_poly.entity_id
_entity_poly.type
_entity_poly.pdbx_seq_one_letter_code
_entity_poly.pdbx_strand_id
1 'polypeptide(L)'
;MSIELDLLAAIRRLAGAEVAPDAESFVVRSGELAIDVRYSGGSSSSLTLAAPYNAVARRAPDVASVPRTAASYREPAGGAIVAVRPMAIRLRAEQRTDVDAKAAGINHEHQTGDPAFDAAVYVSAPTDDDVVLRAVLGPEVRRGAAALLALGFGRVTIDDDDGLVEARLVGFLSDRPSAERGPAMIAAFAELLSGLPKVQRAAGTHPPDPWRTRLRWGGALALAGFIGMMPVYMLVAGSVGCTEGGSEDGEINLKPGCSAPLLLALVAAVVLGALGVALVSAFVSPRLRGRSSSAMRIAGAQVVGFALLAELGFYVAAALGLVFGIGR
;
A
#
# COMPACT_ATOMS: atom_id res chain seq x y z
N MET A 1 -11.36 28.65 13.10
CA MET A 1 -12.13 27.39 13.05
C MET A 1 -11.25 26.37 12.36
N SER A 2 -11.20 25.12 12.84
CA SER A 2 -10.41 24.08 12.17
C SER A 2 -11.11 23.71 10.85
N ILE A 3 -10.37 23.68 9.73
CA ILE A 3 -10.87 23.32 8.39
C ILE A 3 -11.65 21.99 8.41
N GLU A 4 -11.21 21.08 9.26
CA GLU A 4 -11.83 19.79 9.53
C GLU A 4 -13.24 19.92 10.13
N LEU A 5 -13.41 20.76 11.15
CA LEU A 5 -14.71 20.96 11.81
C LEU A 5 -15.71 21.61 10.86
N ASP A 6 -15.25 22.53 10.00
CA ASP A 6 -16.10 23.17 9.00
C ASP A 6 -16.58 22.16 7.95
N LEU A 7 -15.69 21.26 7.51
CA LEU A 7 -16.03 20.18 6.58
C LEU A 7 -17.03 19.20 7.22
N LEU A 8 -16.78 18.77 8.46
CA LEU A 8 -17.70 17.88 9.17
C LEU A 8 -19.06 18.53 9.40
N ALA A 9 -19.10 19.80 9.79
CA ALA A 9 -20.34 20.55 9.93
C ALA A 9 -21.09 20.62 8.60
N ALA A 10 -20.39 20.82 7.47
CA ALA A 10 -21.01 20.78 6.15
C ALA A 10 -21.60 19.41 5.81
N ILE A 11 -20.89 18.31 6.09
CA ILE A 11 -21.38 16.95 5.81
C ILE A 11 -22.53 16.57 6.76
N ARG A 12 -22.46 16.92 8.05
CA ARG A 12 -23.55 16.68 9.02
C ARG A 12 -24.84 17.39 8.65
N ARG A 13 -24.76 18.61 8.11
CA ARG A 13 -25.95 19.31 7.58
C ARG A 13 -26.66 18.53 6.47
N LEU A 14 -25.93 17.73 5.69
CA LEU A 14 -26.52 16.86 4.66
C LEU A 14 -27.23 15.63 5.25
N ALA A 15 -26.83 15.18 6.45
CA ALA A 15 -27.50 14.09 7.16
C ALA A 15 -28.83 14.53 7.81
N GLY A 16 -29.04 15.84 7.99
CA GLY A 16 -30.23 16.41 8.63
C GLY A 16 -30.00 16.79 10.09
N ALA A 17 -31.06 17.30 10.74
CA ALA A 17 -30.98 17.91 12.08
C ALA A 17 -30.79 16.91 13.23
N GLU A 18 -30.93 15.60 12.97
CA GLU A 18 -30.92 14.56 14.01
C GLU A 18 -29.50 14.09 14.40
N VAL A 19 -28.47 14.52 13.67
CA VAL A 19 -27.09 14.11 13.97
C VAL A 19 -26.50 14.97 15.07
N ALA A 20 -26.08 14.33 16.17
CA ALA A 20 -25.41 15.01 17.26
C ALA A 20 -24.12 15.72 16.77
N PRO A 21 -23.81 16.92 17.27
CA PRO A 21 -22.63 17.69 16.82
C PRO A 21 -21.28 16.97 17.02
N ASP A 22 -21.23 15.99 17.91
CA ASP A 22 -20.07 15.18 18.27
C ASP A 22 -20.13 13.75 17.71
N ALA A 23 -21.15 13.39 16.93
CA ALA A 23 -21.28 12.06 16.35
C ALA A 23 -20.06 11.74 15.46
N GLU A 24 -19.33 10.67 15.82
CA GLU A 24 -18.19 10.14 15.07
C GLU A 24 -18.65 9.29 13.87
N SER A 25 -19.88 8.79 13.89
CA SER A 25 -20.47 8.04 12.78
C SER A 25 -21.92 8.46 12.56
N PHE A 26 -22.29 8.65 11.31
CA PHE A 26 -23.64 8.99 10.89
C PHE A 26 -23.88 8.65 9.42
N VAL A 27 -25.14 8.58 9.00
CA VAL A 27 -25.50 8.24 7.61
C VAL A 27 -25.97 9.48 6.87
N VAL A 28 -25.42 9.71 5.68
CA VAL A 28 -25.90 10.71 4.72
C VAL A 28 -26.65 9.99 3.61
N ARG A 29 -27.86 10.46 3.28
CA ARG A 29 -28.63 9.94 2.14
C ARG A 29 -28.40 10.79 0.90
N SER A 30 -28.11 10.13 -0.22
CA SER A 30 -28.04 10.74 -1.56
C SER A 30 -28.94 9.95 -2.50
N GLY A 31 -30.16 10.45 -2.72
CA GLY A 31 -31.22 9.68 -3.37
C GLY A 31 -31.57 8.43 -2.57
N GLU A 32 -31.46 7.26 -3.20
CA GLU A 32 -31.68 5.94 -2.57
C GLU A 32 -30.43 5.40 -1.83
N LEU A 33 -29.28 6.05 -1.99
CA LEU A 33 -28.02 5.56 -1.45
C LEU A 33 -27.85 6.02 -0.01
N ALA A 34 -27.55 5.08 0.89
CA ALA A 34 -27.12 5.35 2.25
C ALA A 34 -25.60 5.29 2.32
N ILE A 35 -24.97 6.41 2.68
CA ILE A 35 -23.52 6.55 2.82
C ILE A 35 -23.19 6.68 4.30
N ASP A 36 -22.47 5.70 4.84
CA ASP A 36 -21.93 5.77 6.19
C ASP A 36 -20.71 6.70 6.20
N VAL A 37 -20.77 7.72 7.04
CA VAL A 37 -19.70 8.69 7.25
C VAL A 37 -19.11 8.44 8.61
N ARG A 38 -17.82 8.11 8.66
CA ARG A 38 -17.07 7.91 9.89
C ARG A 38 -15.95 8.92 9.99
N TYR A 39 -15.86 9.58 11.12
CA TYR A 39 -14.83 10.54 11.45
C TYR A 39 -14.06 10.07 12.69
N SER A 40 -12.75 10.15 12.63
CA SER A 40 -11.86 9.89 13.76
C SER A 40 -10.94 11.09 13.93
N GLY A 41 -11.00 11.74 15.10
CA GLY A 41 -10.14 12.89 15.44
C GLY A 41 -8.78 12.49 16.01
N GLY A 42 -7.95 13.48 16.35
CA GLY A 42 -6.65 13.31 17.00
C GLY A 42 -5.45 13.65 16.11
N SER A 43 -4.26 13.14 16.45
CA SER A 43 -3.00 13.43 15.73
C SER A 43 -2.96 12.90 14.28
N SER A 44 -3.92 12.07 13.90
CA SER A 44 -4.06 11.52 12.54
C SER A 44 -5.53 11.46 12.19
N SER A 45 -6.15 12.63 12.13
CA SER A 45 -7.57 12.67 11.85
C SER A 45 -7.91 12.18 10.45
N SER A 46 -9.06 11.53 10.34
CA SER A 46 -9.51 10.91 9.10
C SER A 46 -11.02 10.94 8.95
N LEU A 47 -11.45 10.96 7.69
CA LEU A 47 -12.84 10.88 7.29
C LEU A 47 -12.96 9.70 6.31
N THR A 48 -13.90 8.81 6.59
CA THR A 48 -14.21 7.65 5.76
C THR A 48 -15.65 7.74 5.28
N LEU A 49 -15.84 7.57 3.98
CA LEU A 49 -17.15 7.34 3.37
C LEU A 49 -17.24 5.86 3.03
N ALA A 50 -18.30 5.19 3.45
CA ALA A 50 -18.48 3.76 3.22
C ALA A 50 -19.91 3.41 2.82
N ALA A 51 -20.07 2.36 2.02
CA ALA A 51 -21.35 1.73 1.76
C ALA A 51 -21.17 0.22 1.50
N PRO A 52 -22.08 -0.65 1.96
CA PRO A 52 -22.01 -2.08 1.64
C PRO A 52 -22.17 -2.29 0.14
N TYR A 53 -21.22 -2.98 -0.51
CA TYR A 53 -21.21 -3.18 -1.97
C TYR A 53 -22.53 -3.80 -2.46
N ASN A 54 -23.02 -4.82 -1.77
CA ASN A 54 -24.26 -5.52 -2.15
C ASN A 54 -25.52 -4.66 -2.03
N ALA A 55 -25.50 -3.61 -1.19
CA ALA A 55 -26.62 -2.71 -1.01
C ALA A 55 -26.71 -1.66 -2.13
N VAL A 56 -25.57 -1.30 -2.73
CA VAL A 56 -25.48 -0.25 -3.77
C VAL A 56 -25.37 -0.82 -5.18
N ALA A 57 -24.87 -2.04 -5.33
CA ALA A 57 -24.62 -2.65 -6.63
C ALA A 57 -25.91 -2.81 -7.45
N ARG A 58 -25.95 -2.12 -8.58
CA ARG A 58 -27.10 -2.14 -9.51
C ARG A 58 -26.84 -3.15 -10.63
N ARG A 59 -27.89 -3.57 -11.32
CA ARG A 59 -27.71 -4.42 -12.51
C ARG A 59 -26.79 -3.67 -13.46
N ALA A 60 -25.73 -4.34 -13.94
CA ALA A 60 -24.79 -3.71 -14.86
C ALA A 60 -25.56 -3.12 -16.05
N PRO A 61 -25.28 -1.87 -16.48
CA PRO A 61 -25.78 -1.38 -17.75
C PRO A 61 -25.43 -2.41 -18.83
N ASP A 62 -26.35 -2.69 -19.74
CA ASP A 62 -26.24 -3.79 -20.70
C ASP A 62 -24.88 -3.74 -21.39
N VAL A 63 -23.96 -4.61 -20.96
CA VAL A 63 -22.55 -4.60 -21.37
C VAL A 63 -22.41 -5.22 -22.77
N ALA A 64 -23.38 -4.94 -23.64
CA ALA A 64 -23.48 -5.45 -25.00
C ALA A 64 -22.25 -5.09 -25.85
N SER A 65 -21.41 -4.14 -25.40
CA SER A 65 -20.18 -3.70 -26.05
C SER A 65 -18.89 -4.35 -25.53
N VAL A 66 -18.90 -5.15 -24.45
CA VAL A 66 -17.70 -5.89 -24.04
C VAL A 66 -17.64 -7.21 -24.80
N PRO A 67 -16.57 -7.47 -25.59
CA PRO A 67 -16.41 -8.72 -26.31
C PRO A 67 -16.46 -9.89 -25.32
N ARG A 68 -17.49 -10.73 -25.46
CA ARG A 68 -17.64 -11.94 -24.66
C ARG A 68 -16.48 -12.89 -24.96
N THR A 69 -15.72 -13.27 -23.94
CA THR A 69 -14.76 -14.36 -24.07
C THR A 69 -15.53 -15.66 -24.30
N ALA A 70 -14.94 -16.62 -25.02
CA ALA A 70 -15.60 -17.87 -25.42
C ALA A 70 -16.23 -18.67 -24.26
N ALA A 71 -15.78 -18.47 -23.02
CA ALA A 71 -16.34 -19.10 -21.82
C ALA A 71 -17.72 -18.54 -21.41
N SER A 72 -18.08 -17.33 -21.86
CA SER A 72 -19.33 -16.63 -21.49
C SER A 72 -20.45 -16.73 -22.52
N TYR A 73 -20.27 -17.53 -23.59
CA TYR A 73 -21.22 -17.60 -24.71
C TYR A 73 -22.62 -18.14 -24.31
N ARG A 74 -22.73 -18.88 -23.20
CA ARG A 74 -24.00 -19.47 -22.75
C ARG A 74 -24.78 -18.61 -21.74
N GLU A 75 -24.24 -17.49 -21.29
CA GLU A 75 -24.97 -16.64 -20.34
C GLU A 75 -25.87 -15.63 -21.06
N PRO A 76 -27.14 -15.48 -20.61
CA PRO A 76 -28.04 -14.48 -21.17
C PRO A 76 -27.47 -13.07 -21.00
N ALA A 77 -27.73 -12.20 -21.98
CA ALA A 77 -27.33 -10.79 -21.91
C ALA A 77 -27.83 -10.15 -20.61
N GLY A 78 -26.93 -9.45 -19.90
CA GLY A 78 -27.24 -8.81 -18.62
C GLY A 78 -27.27 -9.74 -17.40
N GLY A 79 -26.56 -10.87 -17.45
CA GLY A 79 -26.18 -11.65 -16.27
C GLY A 79 -25.29 -10.86 -15.31
N ALA A 80 -25.30 -11.21 -14.03
CA ALA A 80 -24.39 -10.60 -13.06
C ALA A 80 -22.96 -11.08 -13.32
N ILE A 81 -21.98 -10.20 -13.11
CA ILE A 81 -20.57 -10.54 -13.29
C ILE A 81 -20.18 -11.55 -12.22
N VAL A 82 -19.47 -12.62 -12.57
CA VAL A 82 -18.98 -13.61 -11.60
C VAL A 82 -17.51 -13.32 -11.31
N ALA A 83 -17.16 -13.05 -10.05
CA ALA A 83 -15.79 -12.75 -9.66
C ALA A 83 -15.46 -13.25 -8.25
N VAL A 84 -14.18 -13.55 -8.00
CA VAL A 84 -13.68 -13.89 -6.66
C VAL A 84 -13.77 -12.64 -5.77
N ARG A 85 -14.45 -12.78 -4.62
CA ARG A 85 -14.61 -11.70 -3.63
C ARG A 85 -13.80 -11.99 -2.36
N PRO A 86 -13.23 -10.97 -1.70
CA PRO A 86 -13.35 -9.52 -2.01
C PRO A 86 -12.58 -9.13 -3.27
N MET A 87 -13.13 -8.29 -4.14
CA MET A 87 -12.39 -7.86 -5.35
C MET A 87 -11.22 -6.95 -5.00
N ALA A 88 -11.29 -6.22 -3.88
CA ALA A 88 -10.24 -5.35 -3.34
C ALA A 88 -9.59 -4.45 -4.39
N ILE A 89 -10.39 -3.87 -5.30
CA ILE A 89 -9.92 -2.93 -6.32
C ILE A 89 -9.64 -1.61 -5.62
N ARG A 90 -8.38 -1.19 -5.62
CA ARG A 90 -7.91 0.02 -4.95
C ARG A 90 -7.53 1.06 -5.98
N LEU A 91 -8.08 2.25 -5.83
CA LEU A 91 -7.83 3.43 -6.63
C LEU A 91 -7.14 4.47 -5.77
N ARG A 92 -6.13 5.14 -6.32
CA ARG A 92 -5.45 6.28 -5.67
C ARG A 92 -4.93 7.22 -6.74
N ALA A 93 -4.61 8.46 -6.35
CA ALA A 93 -3.92 9.36 -7.26
C ALA A 93 -2.61 8.72 -7.74
N GLU A 94 -2.37 8.80 -9.04
CA GLU A 94 -1.12 8.34 -9.63
C GLU A 94 0.04 9.24 -9.16
N GLN A 95 1.12 8.61 -8.71
CA GLN A 95 2.33 9.30 -8.28
C GLN A 95 3.40 9.23 -9.36
N ARG A 96 4.35 10.17 -9.34
CA ARG A 96 5.47 10.19 -10.29
C ARG A 96 6.26 8.87 -10.30
N THR A 97 6.44 8.26 -9.13
CA THR A 97 7.08 6.95 -9.00
C THR A 97 6.33 5.82 -9.71
N ASP A 98 5.01 5.92 -9.85
CA ASP A 98 4.21 4.97 -10.62
C ASP A 98 4.43 5.14 -12.10
N VAL A 99 4.44 6.40 -12.58
CA VAL A 99 4.71 6.74 -13.97
C VAL A 99 6.09 6.22 -14.37
N ASP A 100 7.12 6.49 -13.56
CA ASP A 100 8.48 6.03 -13.79
C ASP A 100 8.54 4.48 -13.82
N ALA A 101 7.81 3.81 -12.91
CA ALA A 101 7.75 2.35 -12.87
C ALA A 101 6.99 1.73 -14.06
N LYS A 102 5.93 2.38 -14.55
CA LYS A 102 5.20 1.99 -15.77
C LYS A 102 6.10 2.14 -17.00
N ALA A 103 6.78 3.29 -17.12
CA ALA A 103 7.73 3.55 -18.21
C ALA A 103 8.88 2.53 -18.24
N ALA A 104 9.33 2.06 -17.08
CA ALA A 104 10.34 1.01 -16.96
C ALA A 104 9.80 -0.42 -17.20
N GLY A 105 8.50 -0.59 -17.49
CA GLY A 105 7.86 -1.90 -17.64
C GLY A 105 7.83 -2.72 -16.35
N ILE A 106 7.94 -2.07 -15.19
CA ILE A 106 7.96 -2.74 -13.89
C ILE A 106 6.53 -3.03 -13.43
N ASN A 107 5.69 -1.99 -13.42
CA ASN A 107 4.27 -2.11 -13.07
C ASN A 107 3.47 -2.39 -14.34
N HIS A 108 2.58 -3.38 -14.28
CA HIS A 108 1.53 -3.57 -15.28
C HIS A 108 0.19 -3.36 -14.57
N GLU A 109 -0.43 -2.26 -14.91
CA GLU A 109 -1.71 -1.82 -14.38
C GLU A 109 -2.79 -1.99 -15.45
N HIS A 110 -3.99 -2.36 -15.04
CA HIS A 110 -5.14 -2.38 -15.93
C HIS A 110 -5.43 -0.99 -16.50
N GLN A 111 -5.43 -0.87 -17.83
CA GLN A 111 -5.80 0.36 -18.52
C GLN A 111 -7.30 0.34 -18.78
N THR A 112 -8.01 1.37 -18.32
CA THR A 112 -9.47 1.46 -18.51
C THR A 112 -9.85 1.87 -19.94
N GLY A 113 -8.89 2.42 -20.70
CA GLY A 113 -9.10 2.95 -22.05
C GLY A 113 -9.56 4.41 -22.05
N ASP A 114 -9.54 5.05 -20.89
CA ASP A 114 -9.85 6.47 -20.69
C ASP A 114 -8.54 7.19 -20.32
N PRO A 115 -7.86 7.86 -21.29
CA PRO A 115 -6.53 8.40 -21.07
C PRO A 115 -6.45 9.43 -19.94
N ALA A 116 -7.54 10.19 -19.69
CA ALA A 116 -7.57 11.17 -18.62
C ALA A 116 -7.64 10.49 -17.24
N PHE A 117 -8.42 9.42 -17.13
CA PHE A 117 -8.48 8.62 -15.90
C PHE A 117 -7.18 7.83 -15.69
N ASP A 118 -6.69 7.15 -16.72
CA ASP A 118 -5.51 6.28 -16.67
C ASP A 118 -4.20 7.05 -16.36
N ALA A 119 -4.16 8.36 -16.62
CA ALA A 119 -3.06 9.26 -16.27
C ALA A 119 -3.21 9.95 -14.90
N ALA A 120 -4.39 9.87 -14.29
CA ALA A 120 -4.69 10.54 -13.01
C ALA A 120 -4.80 9.53 -11.85
N VAL A 121 -5.19 8.30 -12.14
CA VAL A 121 -5.57 7.29 -11.15
C VAL A 121 -4.78 6.01 -11.38
N TYR A 122 -4.15 5.53 -10.30
CA TYR A 122 -3.50 4.23 -10.24
C TYR A 122 -4.47 3.18 -9.69
N VAL A 123 -4.70 2.12 -10.47
CA VAL A 123 -5.56 0.95 -10.20
C VAL A 123 -4.71 -0.23 -9.71
N SER A 124 -5.07 -0.75 -8.55
CA SER A 124 -4.48 -1.96 -7.97
C SER A 124 -5.57 -2.96 -7.67
N ALA A 125 -5.56 -4.10 -8.35
CA ALA A 125 -6.46 -5.21 -8.07
C ALA A 125 -5.68 -6.53 -7.88
N PRO A 126 -6.18 -7.47 -7.05
CA PRO A 126 -5.66 -8.85 -6.99
C PRO A 126 -6.07 -9.71 -8.20
N THR A 127 -7.15 -9.34 -8.90
CA THR A 127 -7.61 -10.02 -10.11
C THR A 127 -6.99 -9.40 -11.35
N ASP A 128 -6.65 -10.26 -12.32
CA ASP A 128 -6.16 -9.88 -13.65
C ASP A 128 -7.27 -10.02 -14.72
N ASP A 129 -8.52 -10.29 -14.29
CA ASP A 129 -9.66 -10.45 -15.19
C ASP A 129 -10.14 -9.09 -15.73
N ASP A 130 -9.72 -8.78 -16.95
CA ASP A 130 -10.08 -7.56 -17.66
C ASP A 130 -11.58 -7.39 -17.88
N VAL A 131 -12.38 -8.46 -17.87
CA VAL A 131 -13.85 -8.35 -17.98
C VAL A 131 -14.42 -7.81 -16.68
N VAL A 132 -13.98 -8.35 -15.54
CA VAL A 132 -14.38 -7.87 -14.21
C VAL A 132 -13.95 -6.41 -14.02
N LEU A 133 -12.69 -6.09 -14.34
CA LEU A 133 -12.15 -4.74 -14.13
C LEU A 133 -12.85 -3.70 -15.02
N ARG A 134 -13.06 -3.98 -16.32
CA ARG A 134 -13.80 -3.05 -17.20
C ARG A 134 -15.24 -2.84 -16.76
N ALA A 135 -15.89 -3.90 -16.29
CA ALA A 135 -17.28 -3.81 -15.88
C ALA A 135 -17.44 -3.06 -14.54
N VAL A 136 -16.51 -3.25 -13.58
CA VAL A 136 -16.51 -2.51 -12.31
C VAL A 136 -16.04 -1.07 -12.50
N LEU A 137 -15.02 -0.82 -13.33
CA LEU A 137 -14.48 0.51 -13.60
C LEU A 137 -15.18 1.20 -14.77
N GLY A 138 -16.52 1.17 -14.77
CA GLY A 138 -17.35 1.89 -15.73
C GLY A 138 -17.20 3.41 -15.64
N PRO A 139 -17.74 4.18 -16.60
CA PRO A 139 -17.57 5.64 -16.67
C PRO A 139 -17.96 6.39 -15.38
N GLU A 140 -19.08 6.02 -14.77
CA GLU A 140 -19.58 6.62 -13.52
C GLU A 140 -18.62 6.37 -12.35
N VAL A 141 -18.12 5.13 -12.24
CA VAL A 141 -17.15 4.73 -11.20
C VAL A 141 -15.85 5.49 -11.38
N ARG A 142 -15.39 5.63 -12.63
CA ARG A 142 -14.17 6.40 -12.95
C ARG A 142 -14.34 7.88 -12.62
N ARG A 143 -15.43 8.53 -13.03
CA ARG A 143 -15.70 9.95 -12.73
C ARG A 143 -15.79 10.19 -11.23
N GLY A 144 -16.59 9.40 -10.52
CA GLY A 144 -16.75 9.53 -9.07
C GLY A 144 -15.44 9.29 -8.30
N ALA A 145 -14.67 8.27 -8.69
CA ALA A 145 -13.36 8.00 -8.07
C ALA A 145 -12.36 9.13 -8.33
N ALA A 146 -12.21 9.59 -9.58
CA ALA A 146 -11.32 10.69 -9.92
C ALA A 146 -11.69 11.98 -9.17
N ALA A 147 -12.99 12.29 -9.06
CA ALA A 147 -13.48 13.43 -8.30
C ALA A 147 -13.15 13.33 -6.80
N LEU A 148 -13.32 12.16 -6.17
CA LEU A 148 -12.93 11.95 -4.77
C LEU A 148 -11.43 12.16 -4.56
N LEU A 149 -10.59 11.59 -5.44
CA LEU A 149 -9.14 11.75 -5.36
C LEU A 149 -8.72 13.21 -5.54
N ALA A 150 -9.37 13.95 -6.47
CA ALA A 150 -9.16 15.38 -6.63
C ALA A 150 -9.62 16.21 -5.41
N LEU A 151 -10.62 15.72 -4.65
CA LEU A 151 -11.05 16.31 -3.38
C LEU A 151 -10.12 15.95 -2.20
N GLY A 152 -9.02 15.23 -2.45
CA GLY A 152 -7.97 14.93 -1.49
C GLY A 152 -8.07 13.55 -0.83
N PHE A 153 -9.02 12.70 -1.24
CA PHE A 153 -9.06 11.33 -0.73
C PHE A 153 -7.77 10.61 -1.12
N GLY A 154 -7.14 9.92 -0.17
CA GLY A 154 -5.88 9.21 -0.42
C GLY A 154 -6.11 7.87 -1.12
N ARG A 155 -7.29 7.28 -0.96
CA ARG A 155 -7.65 5.98 -1.53
C ARG A 155 -9.16 5.80 -1.64
N VAL A 156 -9.58 5.11 -2.69
CA VAL A 156 -10.90 4.48 -2.82
C VAL A 156 -10.70 2.97 -2.95
N THR A 157 -11.45 2.16 -2.22
CA THR A 157 -11.43 0.69 -2.27
C THR A 157 -12.83 0.21 -2.64
N ILE A 158 -12.92 -0.65 -3.64
CA ILE A 158 -14.18 -1.26 -4.08
C ILE A 158 -14.15 -2.74 -3.69
N ASP A 159 -15.12 -3.14 -2.87
CA ASP A 159 -15.29 -4.49 -2.33
C ASP A 159 -14.07 -4.95 -1.52
N ASP A 160 -13.86 -4.30 -0.37
CA ASP A 160 -12.83 -4.68 0.60
C ASP A 160 -13.14 -6.01 1.32
N ASP A 161 -12.31 -6.38 2.30
CA ASP A 161 -12.44 -7.65 3.04
C ASP A 161 -13.79 -7.78 3.78
N ASP A 162 -14.45 -6.67 4.10
CA ASP A 162 -15.78 -6.61 4.74
C ASP A 162 -16.92 -6.44 3.72
N GLY A 163 -16.60 -6.42 2.42
CA GLY A 163 -17.55 -6.24 1.33
C GLY A 163 -18.06 -4.80 1.20
N LEU A 164 -17.27 -3.82 1.64
CA LEU A 164 -17.58 -2.40 1.57
C LEU A 164 -16.95 -1.75 0.33
N VAL A 165 -17.58 -0.67 -0.10
CA VAL A 165 -16.96 0.36 -0.92
C VAL A 165 -16.54 1.47 0.05
N GLU A 166 -15.27 1.81 0.09
CA GLU A 166 -14.70 2.77 1.04
C GLU A 166 -13.92 3.86 0.31
N ALA A 167 -14.10 5.13 0.67
CA ALA A 167 -13.19 6.22 0.34
C ALA A 167 -12.64 6.83 1.63
N ARG A 168 -11.31 6.93 1.74
CA ARG A 168 -10.64 7.44 2.94
C ARG A 168 -9.82 8.71 2.68
N LEU A 169 -10.13 9.75 3.44
CA LEU A 169 -9.39 11.01 3.53
C LEU A 169 -8.56 10.99 4.83
N VAL A 170 -7.25 11.21 4.73
CA VAL A 170 -6.33 11.29 5.87
C VAL A 170 -5.57 12.60 5.78
N GLY A 171 -5.55 13.36 6.87
CA GLY A 171 -4.97 14.69 6.87
C GLY A 171 -5.81 15.63 6.01
N PHE A 172 -6.46 16.60 6.65
CA PHE A 172 -7.32 17.59 5.99
C PHE A 172 -6.48 18.66 5.27
N LEU A 173 -5.55 18.25 4.40
CA LEU A 173 -4.48 19.05 3.77
C LEU A 173 -4.95 20.11 2.76
N SER A 174 -6.23 20.48 2.75
CA SER A 174 -6.71 21.53 1.84
C SER A 174 -6.55 22.89 2.48
N ASP A 175 -5.76 23.76 1.87
CA ASP A 175 -5.52 25.13 2.34
C ASP A 175 -6.77 26.01 2.31
N ARG A 176 -7.85 25.57 1.65
CA ARG A 176 -9.10 26.33 1.54
C ARG A 176 -10.28 25.53 2.09
N PRO A 177 -10.85 25.93 3.24
CA PRO A 177 -12.17 25.46 3.64
C PRO A 177 -13.20 26.01 2.64
N SER A 178 -14.04 25.12 2.10
CA SER A 178 -15.19 25.49 1.29
C SER A 178 -16.40 24.74 1.82
N ALA A 179 -17.50 25.46 2.04
CA ALA A 179 -18.78 24.87 2.44
C ALA A 179 -19.32 23.88 1.39
N GLU A 180 -18.87 24.00 0.14
CA GLU A 180 -19.26 23.15 -0.99
C GLU A 180 -18.49 21.83 -1.02
N ARG A 181 -17.36 21.73 -0.30
CA ARG A 181 -16.50 20.54 -0.32
C ARG A 181 -17.23 19.31 0.20
N GLY A 182 -17.93 19.42 1.33
CA GLY A 182 -18.71 18.31 1.91
C GLY A 182 -19.76 17.76 0.92
N PRO A 183 -20.66 18.60 0.39
CA PRO A 183 -21.59 18.22 -0.67
C PRO A 183 -20.92 17.58 -1.89
N ALA A 184 -19.80 18.14 -2.37
CA ALA A 184 -19.06 17.58 -3.51
C ALA A 184 -18.50 16.18 -3.20
N MET A 185 -18.01 15.92 -1.98
CA MET A 185 -17.53 14.60 -1.57
C MET A 185 -18.66 13.56 -1.57
N ILE A 186 -19.81 13.91 -1.00
CA ILE A 186 -20.98 13.03 -0.96
C ILE A 186 -21.51 12.76 -2.38
N ALA A 187 -21.58 13.79 -3.23
CA ALA A 187 -22.01 13.65 -4.62
C ALA A 187 -21.07 12.75 -5.43
N ALA A 188 -19.75 12.95 -5.32
CA ALA A 188 -18.76 12.13 -6.01
C ALA A 188 -18.78 10.67 -5.55
N PHE A 189 -18.95 10.42 -4.25
CA PHE A 189 -19.10 9.05 -3.74
C PHE A 189 -20.43 8.42 -4.19
N ALA A 190 -21.54 9.17 -4.16
CA ALA A 190 -22.82 8.69 -4.68
C ALA A 190 -22.76 8.35 -6.18
N GLU A 191 -22.08 9.17 -7.00
CA GLU A 191 -21.86 8.89 -8.41
C GLU A 191 -21.08 7.57 -8.60
N LEU A 192 -19.99 7.40 -7.85
CA LEU A 192 -19.22 6.16 -7.85
C LEU A 192 -20.11 4.95 -7.52
N LEU A 193 -20.87 5.02 -6.42
CA LEU A 193 -21.74 3.93 -5.98
C LEU A 193 -22.82 3.60 -7.01
N SER A 194 -23.36 4.61 -7.70
CA SER A 194 -24.41 4.43 -8.71
C SER A 194 -23.94 3.65 -9.94
N GLY A 195 -22.63 3.68 -10.23
CA GLY A 195 -22.02 2.98 -11.35
C GLY A 195 -21.64 1.53 -11.08
N LEU A 196 -21.76 1.04 -9.84
CA LEU A 196 -21.26 -0.29 -9.48
C LEU A 196 -22.20 -1.41 -9.98
N PRO A 197 -21.67 -2.41 -10.71
CA PRO A 197 -22.46 -3.52 -11.21
C PRO A 197 -22.71 -4.59 -10.12
N LYS A 198 -23.73 -5.42 -10.30
CA LYS A 198 -23.92 -6.64 -9.48
C LYS A 198 -22.83 -7.65 -9.80
N VAL A 199 -22.11 -8.06 -8.75
CA VAL A 199 -21.09 -9.11 -8.80
C VAL A 199 -21.51 -10.29 -7.94
N GLN A 200 -21.68 -11.45 -8.57
CA GLN A 200 -21.84 -12.73 -7.90
C GLN A 200 -20.49 -13.26 -7.44
N ARG A 201 -20.45 -13.81 -6.23
CA ARG A 201 -19.24 -14.41 -5.67
C ARG A 201 -18.93 -15.72 -6.39
N ALA A 202 -17.80 -15.75 -7.09
CA ALA A 202 -17.21 -16.99 -7.59
C ALA A 202 -16.62 -17.80 -6.42
N ALA A 203 -16.63 -19.12 -6.54
CA ALA A 203 -15.88 -19.98 -5.65
C ALA A 203 -14.36 -19.74 -5.84
N GLY A 204 -13.62 -19.67 -4.73
CA GLY A 204 -12.17 -19.49 -4.75
C GLY A 204 -11.69 -18.42 -3.78
N THR A 205 -10.36 -18.30 -3.70
CA THR A 205 -9.66 -17.23 -3.02
C THR A 205 -8.70 -16.59 -4.01
N HIS A 206 -8.42 -15.30 -3.85
CA HIS A 206 -7.34 -14.69 -4.62
C HIS A 206 -6.05 -15.43 -4.30
N PRO A 207 -5.23 -15.78 -5.31
CA PRO A 207 -3.97 -16.44 -5.06
C PRO A 207 -3.18 -15.59 -4.04
N PRO A 208 -2.80 -16.16 -2.89
CA PRO A 208 -2.11 -15.39 -1.87
C PRO A 208 -0.85 -14.81 -2.51
N ASP A 209 -0.63 -13.50 -2.37
CA ASP A 209 0.55 -12.85 -2.91
C ASP A 209 1.81 -13.48 -2.28
N PRO A 210 2.53 -14.38 -3.00
CA PRO A 210 3.59 -15.17 -2.38
C PRO A 210 4.75 -14.28 -1.94
N TRP A 211 4.88 -13.10 -2.54
CA TRP A 211 5.92 -12.14 -2.23
C TRP A 211 5.65 -11.38 -0.95
N ARG A 212 4.39 -11.10 -0.60
CA ARG A 212 4.05 -10.47 0.68
C ARG A 212 4.53 -11.32 1.85
N THR A 213 4.31 -12.64 1.78
CA THR A 213 4.78 -13.58 2.80
C THR A 213 6.30 -13.67 2.82
N ARG A 214 6.95 -13.80 1.66
CA ARG A 214 8.43 -13.86 1.57
C ARG A 214 9.11 -12.58 2.08
N LEU A 215 8.58 -11.41 1.73
CA LEU A 215 9.11 -10.11 2.19
C LEU A 215 8.95 -9.94 3.70
N ARG A 216 7.83 -10.37 4.28
CA ARG A 216 7.63 -10.37 5.73
C ARG A 216 8.65 -11.22 6.46
N TRP A 217 8.84 -12.46 6.01
CA TRP A 217 9.84 -13.36 6.61
C TRP A 217 11.27 -12.86 6.39
N GLY A 218 11.59 -12.38 5.20
CA GLY A 218 12.90 -11.80 4.92
C GLY A 218 13.19 -10.56 5.78
N GLY A 219 12.21 -9.67 5.97
CA GLY A 219 12.32 -8.53 6.87
C GLY A 219 12.47 -8.93 8.34
N ALA A 220 11.75 -9.96 8.79
CA ALA A 220 11.89 -10.49 10.15
C ALA A 220 13.28 -11.12 10.38
N LEU A 221 13.81 -11.85 9.40
CA LEU A 221 15.16 -12.41 9.46
C LEU A 221 16.23 -11.32 9.52
N ALA A 222 16.10 -10.28 8.70
CA ALA A 222 17.00 -9.12 8.74
C ALA A 222 16.97 -8.42 10.11
N LEU A 223 15.77 -8.16 10.65
CA LEU A 223 15.66 -7.57 11.99
C LEU A 223 16.33 -8.44 13.07
N ALA A 224 16.11 -9.75 13.03
CA ALA A 224 16.72 -10.69 13.96
C ALA A 224 18.25 -10.71 13.83
N GLY A 225 18.77 -10.71 12.61
CA GLY A 225 20.21 -10.66 12.35
C GLY A 225 20.84 -9.34 12.81
N PHE A 226 20.17 -8.20 12.61
CA PHE A 226 20.62 -6.91 13.12
C PHE A 226 20.69 -6.87 14.65
N ILE A 227 19.67 -7.41 15.34
CA ILE A 227 19.68 -7.52 16.82
C ILE A 227 20.82 -8.44 17.28
N GLY A 228 21.09 -9.53 16.55
CA GLY A 228 22.17 -10.47 16.84
C GLY A 228 23.59 -9.92 16.61
N MET A 229 23.75 -8.86 15.81
CA MET A 229 25.07 -8.26 15.54
C MET A 229 25.72 -7.73 16.80
N MET A 230 24.95 -7.09 17.69
CA MET A 230 25.51 -6.43 18.88
C MET A 230 26.12 -7.45 19.86
N PRO A 231 25.45 -8.54 20.26
CA PRO A 231 26.08 -9.59 21.05
C PRO A 231 27.33 -10.21 20.41
N VAL A 232 27.29 -10.46 19.09
CA VAL A 232 28.45 -11.04 18.38
C VAL A 232 29.61 -10.06 18.35
N TYR A 233 29.33 -8.78 18.10
CA TYR A 233 30.33 -7.72 18.19
C TYR A 233 31.00 -7.69 19.56
N MET A 234 30.21 -7.67 20.64
CA MET A 234 30.72 -7.63 22.00
C MET A 234 31.58 -8.85 22.34
N LEU A 235 31.16 -10.04 21.87
CA LEU A 235 31.93 -11.27 22.05
C LEU A 235 33.27 -11.22 21.30
N VAL A 236 33.28 -10.71 20.08
CA VAL A 236 34.50 -10.57 19.26
C VAL A 236 35.41 -9.48 19.84
N ALA A 237 34.87 -8.31 20.18
CA ALA A 237 35.61 -7.23 20.81
C ALA A 237 36.24 -7.67 22.13
N GLY A 238 35.50 -8.39 22.98
CA GLY A 238 36.04 -8.95 24.22
C GLY A 238 37.21 -9.92 23.99
N SER A 239 37.13 -10.76 22.95
CA SER A 239 38.19 -11.73 22.64
C SER A 239 39.50 -11.11 22.18
N VAL A 240 39.47 -9.92 21.56
CA VAL A 240 40.67 -9.20 21.10
C VAL A 240 41.26 -8.28 22.17
N GLY A 241 40.83 -8.41 23.43
CA GLY A 241 41.35 -7.62 24.54
C GLY A 241 40.90 -6.15 24.53
N CYS A 242 39.81 -5.84 23.83
CA CYS A 242 39.14 -4.55 23.93
C CYS A 242 38.32 -4.48 25.22
N THR A 243 39.02 -4.40 26.34
CA THR A 243 38.45 -4.03 27.63
C THR A 243 38.59 -2.52 27.82
N GLU A 244 37.69 -1.92 28.61
CA GLU A 244 37.76 -0.51 28.99
C GLU A 244 39.15 -0.22 29.57
N GLY A 245 39.89 0.69 28.92
CA GLY A 245 41.08 1.28 29.52
C GLY A 245 40.61 2.37 30.47
N GLY A 246 40.73 2.16 31.78
CA GLY A 246 40.48 3.23 32.75
C GLY A 246 41.47 4.37 32.50
N SER A 247 41.00 5.47 31.93
CA SER A 247 41.71 6.74 32.01
C SER A 247 41.37 7.40 33.36
N GLU A 248 42.35 8.03 34.00
CA GLU A 248 42.15 8.71 35.29
C GLU A 248 41.12 9.85 35.21
N ASP A 249 40.77 10.29 33.99
CA ASP A 249 39.85 11.40 33.71
C ASP A 249 38.38 10.94 33.49
N GLY A 250 38.08 9.65 33.60
CA GLY A 250 36.72 9.11 33.43
C GLY A 250 36.25 9.05 31.97
N GLU A 251 37.12 9.33 30.99
CA GLU A 251 36.80 9.10 29.58
C GLU A 251 36.97 7.62 29.23
N ILE A 252 35.86 7.01 28.80
CA ILE A 252 35.83 5.64 28.26
C ILE A 252 36.37 5.69 26.83
N ASN A 253 37.70 5.65 26.69
CA ASN A 253 38.35 5.54 25.39
C ASN A 253 38.72 4.08 25.10
N LEU A 254 38.29 3.58 23.93
CA LEU A 254 38.69 2.27 23.44
C LEU A 254 40.20 2.27 23.14
N LYS A 255 40.89 1.15 23.45
CA LYS A 255 42.31 1.02 23.11
C LYS A 255 42.55 1.26 21.61
N PRO A 256 43.65 1.94 21.22
CA PRO A 256 44.01 2.11 19.81
C PRO A 256 44.06 0.74 19.11
N GLY A 257 43.30 0.59 18.02
CA GLY A 257 43.16 -0.67 17.27
C GLY A 257 41.83 -1.40 17.47
N CYS A 258 41.06 -1.09 18.51
CA CYS A 258 39.75 -1.70 18.76
C CYS A 258 38.67 -1.34 17.72
N SER A 259 38.86 -0.26 16.96
CA SER A 259 37.94 0.17 15.91
C SER A 259 38.17 -0.50 14.55
N ALA A 260 39.35 -1.12 14.32
CA ALA A 260 39.68 -1.70 13.03
C ALA A 260 38.76 -2.90 12.64
N PRO A 261 38.43 -3.84 13.55
CA PRO A 261 37.49 -4.92 13.24
C PRO A 261 36.09 -4.39 12.92
N LEU A 262 35.64 -3.35 13.63
CA LEU A 262 34.34 -2.72 13.38
C LEU A 262 34.29 -2.07 12.00
N LEU A 263 35.34 -1.34 11.61
CA LEU A 263 35.43 -0.71 10.29
C LEU A 263 35.44 -1.76 9.18
N LEU A 264 36.22 -2.84 9.32
CA LEU A 264 36.25 -3.93 8.35
C LEU A 264 34.89 -4.63 8.23
N ALA A 265 34.23 -4.88 9.36
CA ALA A 265 32.89 -5.48 9.37
C ALA A 265 31.85 -4.55 8.73
N LEU A 266 31.93 -3.25 8.96
CA LEU A 266 31.07 -2.26 8.30
C LEU A 266 31.30 -2.22 6.79
N VAL A 267 32.56 -2.20 6.34
CA VAL A 267 32.89 -2.21 4.89
C VAL A 267 32.39 -3.50 4.25
N ALA A 268 32.64 -4.66 4.86
CA ALA A 268 32.17 -5.95 4.37
C ALA A 268 30.63 -5.99 4.29
N ALA A 269 29.95 -5.45 5.31
CA ALA A 269 28.50 -5.33 5.33
C ALA A 269 27.97 -4.47 4.18
N VAL A 270 28.55 -3.29 3.93
CA VAL A 270 28.13 -2.42 2.82
C VAL A 270 28.36 -3.09 1.47
N VAL A 271 29.51 -3.72 1.25
CA VAL A 271 29.84 -4.38 -0.03
C VAL A 271 28.90 -5.56 -0.30
N LEU A 272 28.70 -6.45 0.67
CA LEU A 272 27.80 -7.59 0.50
C LEU A 272 26.34 -7.15 0.41
N GLY A 273 25.94 -6.12 1.16
CA GLY A 273 24.61 -5.53 1.03
C GLY A 273 24.35 -4.99 -0.38
N ALA A 274 25.30 -4.25 -0.97
CA ALA A 274 25.19 -3.77 -2.34
C ALA A 274 25.10 -4.92 -3.36
N LEU A 275 25.88 -5.99 -3.16
CA LEU A 275 25.76 -7.22 -3.95
C LEU A 275 24.36 -7.83 -3.83
N GLY A 276 23.76 -7.79 -2.64
CA GLY A 276 22.39 -8.25 -2.42
C GLY A 276 21.36 -7.49 -3.23
N VAL A 277 21.46 -6.16 -3.27
CA VAL A 277 20.62 -5.32 -4.15
C VAL A 277 20.81 -5.73 -5.61
N ALA A 278 22.04 -5.96 -6.06
CA ALA A 278 22.33 -6.39 -7.42
C ALA A 278 21.72 -7.77 -7.75
N LEU A 279 21.83 -8.75 -6.84
CA LEU A 279 21.26 -10.08 -7.00
C LEU A 279 19.72 -10.04 -7.05
N VAL A 280 19.08 -9.28 -6.16
CA VAL A 280 17.62 -9.09 -6.19
C VAL A 280 17.19 -8.43 -7.50
N SER A 281 17.95 -7.43 -7.96
CA SER A 281 17.69 -6.74 -9.22
C SER A 281 17.80 -7.67 -10.42
N ALA A 282 18.81 -8.55 -10.45
CA ALA A 282 19.04 -9.48 -11.55
C ALA A 282 18.05 -10.66 -11.58
N PHE A 283 17.74 -11.26 -10.42
CA PHE A 283 17.05 -12.57 -10.37
C PHE A 283 15.61 -12.51 -9.85
N VAL A 284 15.30 -11.55 -8.99
CA VAL A 284 13.99 -11.45 -8.34
C VAL A 284 13.10 -10.46 -9.09
N SER A 285 13.67 -9.32 -9.50
CA SER A 285 12.91 -8.26 -10.16
C SER A 285 12.21 -8.73 -11.44
N PRO A 286 12.83 -9.48 -12.36
CA PRO A 286 12.14 -9.97 -13.56
C PRO A 286 10.91 -10.83 -13.25
N ARG A 287 10.92 -11.58 -12.14
CA ARG A 287 9.79 -12.41 -11.69
C ARG A 287 8.70 -11.61 -10.97
N LEU A 288 9.05 -10.41 -10.51
CA LEU A 288 8.13 -9.49 -9.85
C LEU A 288 7.44 -8.54 -10.82
N ARG A 289 8.01 -8.31 -12.01
CA ARG A 289 7.43 -7.42 -13.03
C ARG A 289 6.07 -7.92 -13.50
N GLY A 290 5.26 -7.00 -14.01
CA GLY A 290 3.99 -7.34 -14.65
C GLY A 290 2.81 -7.46 -13.71
N ARG A 291 2.92 -6.99 -12.46
CA ARG A 291 1.80 -6.92 -11.51
C ARG A 291 1.58 -5.48 -11.04
N SER A 292 0.38 -5.22 -10.53
CA SER A 292 0.13 -4.02 -9.74
C SER A 292 1.05 -4.05 -8.50
N SER A 293 1.71 -2.92 -8.18
CA SER A 293 2.65 -2.73 -7.05
C SER A 293 4.02 -3.41 -7.15
N SER A 294 4.43 -3.89 -8.33
CA SER A 294 5.74 -4.52 -8.54
C SER A 294 6.93 -3.66 -8.11
N ALA A 295 6.88 -2.34 -8.33
CA ALA A 295 7.94 -1.41 -7.90
C ALA A 295 8.15 -1.43 -6.38
N MET A 296 7.07 -1.36 -5.61
CA MET A 296 7.13 -1.41 -4.14
C MET A 296 7.64 -2.77 -3.65
N ARG A 297 7.24 -3.86 -4.31
CA ARG A 297 7.73 -5.21 -3.99
C ARG A 297 9.21 -5.38 -4.30
N ILE A 298 9.68 -4.84 -5.42
CA ILE A 298 11.10 -4.85 -5.79
C ILE A 298 11.92 -4.04 -4.80
N ALA A 299 11.48 -2.83 -4.45
CA ALA A 299 12.14 -2.01 -3.45
C ALA A 299 12.21 -2.73 -2.09
N GLY A 300 11.11 -3.34 -1.65
CA GLY A 300 11.09 -4.16 -0.43
C GLY A 300 12.05 -5.34 -0.50
N ALA A 301 12.11 -6.04 -1.64
CA ALA A 301 13.03 -7.16 -1.83
C ALA A 301 14.50 -6.69 -1.82
N GLN A 302 14.79 -5.52 -2.40
CA GLN A 302 16.14 -4.95 -2.42
C GLN A 302 16.60 -4.56 -1.02
N VAL A 303 15.73 -3.91 -0.22
CA VAL A 303 16.02 -3.57 1.18
C VAL A 303 16.29 -4.81 2.01
N VAL A 304 15.44 -5.84 1.89
CA VAL A 304 15.63 -7.12 2.59
C VAL A 304 16.92 -7.81 2.14
N GLY A 305 17.19 -7.87 0.83
CA GLY A 305 18.40 -8.47 0.29
C GLY A 305 19.67 -7.74 0.72
N PHE A 306 19.62 -6.41 0.79
CA PHE A 306 20.71 -5.59 1.34
C PHE A 306 20.98 -5.95 2.80
N ALA A 307 19.94 -5.93 3.65
CA ALA A 307 20.11 -6.14 5.09
C ALA A 307 20.68 -7.54 5.39
N LEU A 308 20.12 -8.60 4.79
CA LEU A 308 20.57 -9.98 5.02
C LEU A 308 22.03 -10.20 4.60
N LEU A 309 22.47 -9.62 3.47
CA LEU A 309 23.85 -9.78 3.02
C LEU A 309 24.82 -8.85 3.72
N ALA A 310 24.37 -7.67 4.16
CA ALA A 310 25.13 -6.82 5.06
C ALA A 310 25.41 -7.53 6.39
N GLU A 311 24.40 -8.21 6.93
CA GLU A 311 24.55 -9.06 8.12
C GLU A 311 25.55 -10.17 7.92
N LEU A 312 25.44 -10.91 6.82
CA LEU A 312 26.42 -11.94 6.50
C LEU A 312 27.85 -11.36 6.43
N GLY A 313 28.02 -10.19 5.83
CA GLY A 313 29.32 -9.53 5.71
C GLY A 313 29.91 -9.15 7.06
N PHE A 314 29.06 -8.64 7.95
CA PHE A 314 29.44 -8.36 9.32
C PHE A 314 29.91 -9.61 10.05
N TYR A 315 29.11 -10.69 10.01
CA TYR A 315 29.43 -11.94 10.70
C TYR A 315 30.69 -12.62 10.15
N VAL A 316 30.88 -12.61 8.83
CA VAL A 316 32.10 -13.15 8.19
C VAL A 316 33.32 -12.35 8.61
N ALA A 317 33.25 -11.01 8.57
CA ALA A 317 34.37 -10.16 8.99
C ALA A 317 34.70 -10.34 10.48
N ALA A 318 33.68 -10.44 11.34
CA ALA A 318 33.85 -10.70 12.76
C ALA A 318 34.52 -12.05 13.03
N ALA A 319 34.08 -13.11 12.33
CA ALA A 319 34.68 -14.44 12.42
C ALA A 319 36.13 -14.47 11.90
N LEU A 320 36.43 -13.77 10.80
CA LEU A 320 37.81 -13.64 10.31
C LEU A 320 38.68 -12.87 11.31
N GLY A 321 38.14 -11.83 11.94
CA GLY A 321 38.81 -11.10 13.02
C GLY A 321 39.20 -12.02 14.18
N LEU A 322 38.33 -12.95 14.58
CA LEU A 322 38.64 -13.98 15.57
C LEU A 322 39.78 -14.88 15.10
N VAL A 323 39.72 -15.40 13.87
CA VAL A 323 40.71 -16.36 13.37
C VAL A 323 42.10 -15.74 13.22
N PHE A 324 42.20 -14.52 12.69
CA PHE A 324 43.49 -13.87 12.44
C PHE A 324 44.01 -13.05 13.64
N GLY A 325 43.14 -12.69 14.59
CA GLY A 325 43.50 -11.93 15.79
C GLY A 325 44.19 -12.75 16.89
N ILE A 326 43.98 -14.07 16.92
CA ILE A 326 44.51 -14.97 17.98
C ILE A 326 46.05 -15.15 17.92
N GLY A 327 46.73 -14.59 16.90
CA GLY A 327 48.18 -14.75 16.70
C GLY A 327 49.06 -13.55 17.06
N ARG A 328 48.53 -12.50 17.71
CA ARG A 328 49.30 -11.30 18.10
C ARG A 328 49.19 -10.97 19.58
#